data_AF-A0A8J3NBE6-F1
#
_entry.id   AF-A0A8J3NBE6-F1
#
_cell.length_a   1.000
_cell.length_b   1.000
_cell.length_c   1.000
_cell.angle_alpha   90.00
_cell.angle_beta   90.00
_cell.angle_gamma   90.00
#
_symmetry.space_group_name_H-M   'P 1'
#
loop_
_entity.id
_entity.type
_entity.pdbx_description
1 polymer ?
#
loop_
_entity_poly.entity_id
_entity_poly.type
_entity_poly.pdbx_seq_one_letter_code
_entity_poly.pdbx_strand_id
1 'polypeptide(L)'
;MTPSRRAFLGTATVAAAVAVTGSGTRRAAAAPGPVDDRTVTLTAKPDAESERLRLAQALRATDVESTGWYLPPNTPVTVRVPHGPVVPTVHIGAPDADDAAKTPRQYALAVGDTTVRDPYGGMIYLSAVGDGEPVAARIGAGAVRAPYFRLGATDPAEFRAALSTVDTPYAELTADHVILTVKRESALAYAGEDQAALLALFARIVRIEDEASGLDGRNPRDRRNAHPYHFVNITATKPGVGAYTSHGYMAFPNAYLNRLLAVAGLHDNGWGMWHELGHEHQQFAYKPAVLTEVTVNLYALAVNRALGTTPRLTVPDATTGRTPYESALTKLSQSTVDYDTTFDGYEKLVMLNQLTLAYGEGFWPRLHRLIRQENPPTQWDAPGADGIRWGYLAAYTSRIARHDLTGFYDRWGVRLTDDARATVAGLALPAPPVDPSTLHE
;
A
#
# COMPACT_ATOMS: atom_id res chain seq x y z
N MET A 1 63.62 -3.90 41.91
CA MET A 1 63.31 -2.47 41.67
C MET A 1 61.80 -2.32 41.68
N THR A 2 61.22 -2.24 42.88
CA THR A 2 60.65 -1.04 43.51
C THR A 2 59.40 -0.47 42.80
N PRO A 3 58.27 -0.29 43.53
CA PRO A 3 56.92 -0.19 42.99
C PRO A 3 56.25 1.18 43.29
N SER A 4 54.98 1.36 42.91
CA SER A 4 54.12 2.45 43.40
C SER A 4 52.65 1.99 43.32
N ARG A 5 52.05 1.41 44.37
CA ARG A 5 51.41 2.02 45.55
C ARG A 5 50.38 3.13 45.25
N ARG A 6 49.08 2.80 45.44
CA ARG A 6 48.22 3.49 46.43
C ARG A 6 47.02 2.62 46.79
N ALA A 7 46.97 2.27 48.07
CA ALA A 7 45.84 1.70 48.79
C ALA A 7 44.89 2.82 49.25
N PHE A 8 43.70 2.45 49.74
CA PHE A 8 42.92 2.98 50.88
C PHE A 8 41.49 2.41 50.69
N LEU A 9 40.70 1.95 51.66
CA LEU A 9 40.87 1.44 53.02
C LEU A 9 39.46 0.93 53.39
N GLY A 10 39.31 -0.25 53.97
CA GLY A 10 38.02 -0.72 54.46
C GLY A 10 37.67 -0.12 55.83
N THR A 11 36.37 -0.08 56.11
CA THR A 11 35.85 -0.03 57.49
C THR A 11 34.63 -0.93 57.59
N ALA A 12 34.76 -1.97 58.41
CA ALA A 12 33.67 -2.75 58.94
C ALA A 12 33.18 -2.08 60.23
N THR A 13 31.86 -2.06 60.48
CA THR A 13 31.33 -2.09 61.84
C THR A 13 29.87 -2.55 61.90
N VAL A 14 29.71 -3.68 62.61
CA VAL A 14 28.77 -3.95 63.71
C VAL A 14 27.27 -4.01 63.42
N ALA A 15 26.75 -5.21 63.63
CA ALA A 15 25.35 -5.56 63.79
C ALA A 15 24.75 -4.97 65.09
N ALA A 16 23.50 -4.50 65.00
CA ALA A 16 22.59 -4.42 66.13
C ALA A 16 21.22 -4.91 65.67
N ALA A 17 20.85 -6.12 66.11
CA ALA A 17 19.52 -6.68 65.96
C ALA A 17 18.57 -6.01 66.96
N VAL A 18 17.50 -5.40 66.46
CA VAL A 18 16.33 -5.05 67.27
C VAL A 18 15.14 -5.79 66.69
N ALA A 19 14.68 -6.80 67.41
CA ALA A 19 13.45 -7.50 67.14
C ALA A 19 12.27 -6.61 67.58
N VAL A 20 11.43 -6.21 66.63
CA VAL A 20 10.09 -5.67 66.92
C VAL A 20 9.08 -6.65 66.35
N THR A 21 8.46 -7.41 67.25
CA THR A 21 7.29 -8.24 66.98
C THR A 21 6.07 -7.34 66.82
N GLY A 22 5.71 -7.03 65.58
CA GLY A 22 4.47 -6.33 65.23
C GLY A 22 3.55 -7.25 64.41
N SER A 23 2.53 -7.78 65.07
CA SER A 23 1.40 -8.46 64.45
C SER A 23 0.59 -7.47 63.60
N GLY A 24 0.89 -7.41 62.30
CA GLY A 24 0.15 -6.66 61.30
C GLY A 24 -0.31 -7.59 60.20
N THR A 25 -1.62 -7.71 60.02
CA THR A 25 -2.26 -8.38 58.89
C THR A 25 -1.81 -7.69 57.58
N ARG A 26 -0.84 -8.29 56.90
CA ARG A 26 -0.50 -7.90 55.52
C ARG A 26 -1.68 -8.26 54.64
N ARG A 27 -2.55 -7.29 54.37
CA ARG A 27 -3.41 -7.32 53.19
C ARG A 27 -2.47 -7.42 52.00
N ALA A 28 -2.44 -8.57 51.35
CA ALA A 28 -1.76 -8.73 50.07
C ALA A 28 -2.31 -7.64 49.14
N ALA A 29 -1.49 -6.67 48.79
CA ALA A 29 -1.80 -5.79 47.67
C ALA A 29 -1.87 -6.71 46.45
N ALA A 30 -3.10 -6.88 45.93
CA ALA A 30 -3.28 -7.53 44.65
C ALA A 30 -2.38 -6.81 43.64
N ALA A 31 -1.50 -7.57 42.98
CA ALA A 31 -0.82 -7.06 41.80
C ALA A 31 -1.91 -6.50 40.86
N PRO A 32 -1.76 -5.30 40.29
CA PRO A 32 -2.68 -4.86 39.27
C PRO A 32 -2.66 -5.95 38.18
N GLY A 33 -3.82 -6.57 37.95
CA GLY A 33 -3.98 -7.46 36.81
C GLY A 33 -3.59 -6.72 35.53
N PRO A 34 -3.25 -7.44 34.44
CA PRO A 34 -2.93 -6.79 33.19
C PRO A 34 -4.06 -5.82 32.84
N VAL A 35 -3.70 -4.54 32.71
CA VAL A 35 -4.64 -3.52 32.24
C VAL A 35 -4.96 -3.93 30.80
N ASP A 36 -6.17 -4.47 30.59
CA ASP A 36 -6.72 -4.66 29.25
C ASP A 36 -6.90 -3.27 28.65
N ASP A 37 -5.83 -2.73 28.05
CA ASP A 37 -5.85 -1.43 27.40
C ASP A 37 -6.63 -1.57 26.10
N ARG A 38 -7.94 -1.41 26.25
CA ARG A 38 -8.93 -1.37 25.17
C ARG A 38 -9.00 0.00 24.50
N THR A 39 -8.10 0.92 24.87
CA THR A 39 -7.99 2.23 24.26
C THR A 39 -7.18 2.11 22.97
N VAL A 40 -7.77 2.53 21.87
CA VAL A 40 -7.09 2.70 20.59
C VAL A 40 -6.83 4.19 20.42
N THR A 41 -5.59 4.53 20.11
CA THR A 41 -5.19 5.89 19.76
C THR A 41 -4.80 5.95 18.30
N LEU A 42 -5.31 6.94 17.57
CA LEU A 42 -4.92 7.25 16.21
C LEU A 42 -4.69 8.76 16.05
N THR A 43 -4.08 9.14 14.94
CA THR A 43 -3.91 10.54 14.54
C THR A 43 -4.90 10.83 13.43
N ALA A 44 -5.70 11.88 13.57
CA ALA A 44 -6.63 12.30 12.53
C ALA A 44 -5.86 12.68 11.26
N LYS A 45 -6.40 12.27 10.10
CA LYS A 45 -5.77 12.43 8.78
C LYS A 45 -6.69 13.20 7.84
N PRO A 46 -6.17 13.85 6.79
CA PRO A 46 -7.00 14.36 5.72
C PRO A 46 -7.90 13.26 5.14
N ASP A 47 -9.08 13.59 4.63
CA ASP A 47 -9.95 12.56 4.06
C ASP A 47 -9.29 11.88 2.85
N ALA A 48 -9.54 10.58 2.68
CA ALA A 48 -8.86 9.78 1.66
C ALA A 48 -9.15 10.24 0.22
N GLU A 49 -10.29 10.90 -0.02
CA GLU A 49 -10.62 11.42 -1.34
C GLU A 49 -9.84 12.70 -1.66
N SER A 50 -9.69 13.59 -0.69
CA SER A 50 -8.79 14.75 -0.80
C SER A 50 -7.34 14.32 -1.01
N GLU A 51 -6.87 13.26 -0.33
CA GLU A 51 -5.54 12.70 -0.58
C GLU A 51 -5.40 12.13 -1.98
N ARG A 52 -6.40 11.37 -2.46
CA ARG A 52 -6.43 10.85 -3.83
C ARG A 52 -6.32 11.98 -4.86
N LEU A 53 -7.07 13.06 -4.67
CA LEU A 53 -7.05 14.24 -5.53
C LEU A 53 -5.70 14.97 -5.46
N ARG A 54 -5.15 15.18 -4.25
CA ARG A 54 -3.82 15.80 -4.05
C ARG A 54 -2.73 15.02 -4.78
N LEU A 55 -2.79 13.69 -4.72
CA LEU A 55 -1.81 12.79 -5.33
C LEU A 55 -2.04 12.58 -6.84
N ALA A 56 -3.15 13.11 -7.37
CA ALA A 56 -3.63 12.90 -8.74
C ALA A 56 -3.83 11.41 -9.08
N GLN A 57 -4.15 10.58 -8.07
CA GLN A 57 -4.29 9.13 -8.18
C GLN A 57 -5.70 8.72 -8.66
N ALA A 58 -5.79 7.58 -9.32
CA ALA A 58 -7.05 7.04 -9.83
C ALA A 58 -7.92 6.46 -8.71
N LEU A 59 -7.30 5.77 -7.76
CA LEU A 59 -7.97 5.13 -6.62
C LEU A 59 -7.48 5.74 -5.31
N ARG A 60 -8.36 5.74 -4.30
CA ARG A 60 -8.01 6.22 -2.95
C ARG A 60 -7.47 5.05 -2.16
N ALA A 61 -6.46 5.29 -1.32
CA ALA A 61 -6.05 4.38 -0.25
C ALA A 61 -7.14 4.28 0.84
N THR A 62 -6.96 3.39 1.82
CA THR A 62 -7.99 3.14 2.83
C THR A 62 -8.04 4.24 3.89
N ASP A 63 -9.24 4.75 4.21
CA ASP A 63 -9.42 5.76 5.25
C ASP A 63 -9.42 5.18 6.67
N VAL A 64 -9.32 3.86 6.81
CA VAL A 64 -9.46 3.16 8.09
C VAL A 64 -8.14 2.69 8.68
N GLU A 65 -8.08 2.66 10.01
CA GLU A 65 -6.97 2.10 10.78
C GLU A 65 -7.45 0.87 11.55
N SER A 66 -6.68 -0.22 11.47
CA SER A 66 -6.96 -1.45 12.22
C SER A 66 -6.81 -1.22 13.72
N THR A 67 -7.75 -1.77 14.48
CA THR A 67 -7.74 -1.74 15.95
C THR A 67 -7.26 -3.05 16.58
N GLY A 68 -7.12 -4.12 15.79
CA GLY A 68 -6.89 -5.49 16.28
C GLY A 68 -8.07 -6.11 17.06
N TRP A 69 -9.24 -5.47 17.04
CA TRP A 69 -10.47 -5.98 17.66
C TRP A 69 -11.44 -6.52 16.62
N TYR A 70 -12.21 -7.52 17.02
CA TYR A 70 -13.29 -8.13 16.25
C TYR A 70 -14.60 -8.00 17.03
N LEU A 71 -15.67 -7.61 16.32
CA LEU A 71 -17.03 -7.59 16.84
C LEU A 71 -17.76 -8.87 16.37
N PRO A 72 -18.18 -9.76 17.27
CA PRO A 72 -19.03 -10.87 16.90
C PRO A 72 -20.39 -10.42 16.35
N PRO A 73 -21.00 -11.17 15.41
CA PRO A 73 -22.29 -10.81 14.82
C PRO A 73 -23.36 -10.57 15.88
N ASN A 74 -24.21 -9.56 15.66
CA ASN A 74 -25.30 -9.18 16.54
C ASN A 74 -24.90 -8.90 18.00
N THR A 75 -23.61 -8.70 18.31
CA THR A 75 -23.15 -8.40 19.66
C THR A 75 -23.09 -6.88 19.85
N PRO A 76 -23.67 -6.31 20.92
CA PRO A 76 -23.51 -4.90 21.21
C PRO A 76 -22.09 -4.62 21.72
N VAL A 77 -21.48 -3.54 21.27
CA VAL A 77 -20.23 -3.01 21.79
C VAL A 77 -20.40 -1.52 22.10
N THR A 78 -20.00 -1.09 23.29
CA THR A 78 -19.96 0.33 23.64
C THR A 78 -18.58 0.88 23.29
N VAL A 79 -18.52 1.85 22.38
CA VAL A 79 -17.30 2.60 22.07
C VAL A 79 -17.36 3.93 22.81
N ARG A 80 -16.35 4.22 23.64
CA ARG A 80 -16.24 5.48 24.38
C ARG A 80 -15.22 6.41 23.74
N VAL A 81 -15.65 7.60 23.35
CA VAL A 81 -14.76 8.70 22.94
C VAL A 81 -14.64 9.66 24.12
N PRO A 82 -13.47 9.76 24.80
CA PRO A 82 -13.39 10.46 26.10
C PRO A 82 -13.64 11.96 25.97
N HIS A 83 -12.99 12.59 24.99
CA HIS A 83 -13.09 14.01 24.66
C HIS A 83 -12.31 14.26 23.36
N GLY A 84 -12.53 15.40 22.71
CA GLY A 84 -11.69 15.85 21.61
C GLY A 84 -12.47 16.67 20.59
N PRO A 85 -11.78 17.51 19.80
CA PRO A 85 -12.41 18.26 18.72
C PRO A 85 -12.78 17.36 17.53
N VAL A 86 -12.07 16.24 17.35
CA VAL A 86 -12.32 15.25 16.30
C VAL A 86 -12.94 13.99 16.93
N VAL A 87 -14.09 13.59 16.40
CA VAL A 87 -14.80 12.37 16.80
C VAL A 87 -14.58 11.31 15.71
N PRO A 88 -14.02 10.13 16.03
CA PRO A 88 -13.80 9.10 15.04
C PRO A 88 -15.11 8.45 14.58
N THR A 89 -15.07 7.84 13.40
CA THR A 89 -16.09 6.90 12.91
C THR A 89 -15.60 5.49 13.15
N VAL A 90 -16.47 4.60 13.64
CA VAL A 90 -16.15 3.17 13.72
C VAL A 90 -16.67 2.45 12.49
N HIS A 91 -15.85 1.55 11.94
CA HIS A 91 -16.18 0.72 10.79
C HIS A 91 -16.14 -0.75 11.20
N ILE A 92 -17.16 -1.51 10.81
CA ILE A 92 -17.27 -2.94 11.10
C ILE A 92 -17.24 -3.74 9.80
N GLY A 93 -16.33 -4.71 9.74
CA GLY A 93 -16.12 -5.57 8.57
C GLY A 93 -14.99 -5.10 7.67
N ALA A 94 -14.18 -6.04 7.18
CA ALA A 94 -13.13 -5.76 6.20
C ALA A 94 -13.73 -5.71 4.79
N PRO A 95 -13.18 -4.89 3.87
CA PRO A 95 -13.71 -4.79 2.52
C PRO A 95 -13.52 -6.11 1.76
N ASP A 96 -14.59 -6.59 1.12
CA ASP A 96 -14.73 -7.81 0.33
C ASP A 96 -14.30 -9.14 0.97
N ALA A 97 -13.85 -9.13 2.23
CA ALA A 97 -13.46 -10.34 2.96
C ALA A 97 -14.67 -11.21 3.36
N ASP A 98 -15.83 -10.59 3.56
CA ASP A 98 -17.08 -11.22 3.96
C ASP A 98 -18.08 -11.22 2.80
N ASP A 99 -18.56 -12.40 2.40
CA ASP A 99 -19.55 -12.58 1.35
C ASP A 99 -20.92 -11.99 1.71
N ALA A 100 -21.27 -11.94 3.01
CA ALA A 100 -22.53 -11.38 3.48
C ALA A 100 -22.54 -9.85 3.44
N ALA A 101 -21.37 -9.22 3.58
CA ALA A 101 -21.24 -7.77 3.57
C ALA A 101 -19.87 -7.31 3.09
N LYS A 102 -19.77 -7.05 1.78
CA LYS A 102 -18.53 -6.68 1.08
C LYS A 102 -18.01 -5.27 1.36
N THR A 103 -18.80 -4.41 2.00
CA THR A 103 -18.39 -3.04 2.34
C THR A 103 -18.33 -2.86 3.86
N PRO A 104 -17.25 -2.26 4.41
CA PRO A 104 -17.20 -1.88 5.82
C PRO A 104 -18.39 -0.98 6.18
N ARG A 105 -19.08 -1.32 7.27
CA ARG A 105 -20.29 -0.60 7.70
C ARG A 105 -19.91 0.44 8.73
N GLN A 106 -20.34 1.67 8.47
CA GLN A 106 -19.92 2.85 9.24
C GLN A 106 -20.94 3.19 10.31
N TYR A 107 -20.44 3.52 11.50
CA TYR A 107 -21.25 4.00 12.62
C TYR A 107 -20.62 5.28 13.17
N ALA A 108 -21.39 6.37 13.13
CA ALA A 108 -20.97 7.63 13.74
C ALA A 108 -20.90 7.48 15.26
N LEU A 109 -19.83 7.99 15.85
CA LEU A 109 -19.68 8.08 17.30
C LEU A 109 -20.04 9.49 17.79
N ALA A 110 -20.22 9.61 19.09
CA ALA A 110 -20.28 10.88 19.80
C ALA A 110 -19.25 10.90 20.93
N VAL A 111 -18.90 12.09 21.42
CA VAL A 111 -18.17 12.23 22.69
C VAL A 111 -19.02 11.57 23.80
N GLY A 112 -18.37 10.74 24.62
CA GLY A 112 -19.03 9.84 25.56
C GLY A 112 -19.21 8.44 25.00
N ASP A 113 -20.28 7.77 25.41
CA ASP A 113 -20.55 6.38 25.06
C ASP A 113 -21.49 6.27 23.86
N THR A 114 -21.10 5.47 22.86
CA THR A 114 -21.95 5.08 21.74
C THR A 114 -22.05 3.56 21.71
N THR A 115 -23.27 3.00 21.69
CA THR A 115 -23.46 1.55 21.53
C THR A 115 -23.71 1.21 20.07
N VAL A 116 -22.83 0.37 19.52
CA VAL A 116 -22.92 -0.16 18.15
C VAL A 116 -23.33 -1.62 18.19
N ARG A 117 -24.19 -2.03 17.25
CA ARG A 117 -24.53 -3.42 17.01
C ARG A 117 -24.57 -3.64 15.50
N ASP A 118 -23.74 -4.56 15.03
CA ASP A 118 -23.65 -4.91 13.62
C ASP A 118 -24.22 -6.32 13.38
N PRO A 119 -25.10 -6.52 12.38
CA PRO A 119 -25.74 -7.82 12.16
C PRO A 119 -24.77 -8.91 11.70
N TYR A 120 -23.66 -8.55 11.04
CA TYR A 120 -22.69 -9.49 10.47
C TYR A 120 -21.41 -9.60 11.31
N GLY A 121 -21.12 -8.60 12.14
CA GLY A 121 -19.84 -8.52 12.85
C GLY A 121 -18.67 -8.27 11.89
N GLY A 122 -17.45 -8.38 12.41
CA GLY A 122 -16.24 -8.15 11.61
C GLY A 122 -15.11 -7.51 12.39
N MET A 123 -13.97 -7.34 11.72
CA MET A 123 -12.89 -6.51 12.24
C MET A 123 -13.40 -5.08 12.50
N ILE A 124 -12.97 -4.50 13.61
CA ILE A 124 -13.28 -3.13 14.00
C ILE A 124 -12.15 -2.24 13.51
N TYR A 125 -12.49 -1.22 12.75
CA TYR A 125 -11.56 -0.16 12.33
C TYR A 125 -12.05 1.20 12.82
N LEU A 126 -11.14 2.17 12.89
CA LEU A 126 -11.46 3.56 13.15
C LEU A 126 -10.97 4.44 12.01
N SER A 127 -11.73 5.47 11.67
CA SER A 127 -11.24 6.59 10.86
C SER A 127 -11.50 7.90 11.58
N ALA A 128 -10.64 8.89 11.38
CA ALA A 128 -10.80 10.22 11.91
C ALA A 128 -10.29 11.24 10.89
N VAL A 129 -11.18 12.08 10.39
CA VAL A 129 -10.82 13.15 9.45
C VAL A 129 -10.38 14.39 10.23
N GLY A 130 -9.19 14.90 9.93
CA GLY A 130 -8.59 16.05 10.60
C GLY A 130 -7.23 16.42 10.02
N ASP A 131 -6.44 17.18 10.78
CA ASP A 131 -5.12 17.70 10.38
C ASP A 131 -4.06 17.39 11.46
N GLY A 132 -4.05 16.14 11.93
CA GLY A 132 -3.04 15.63 12.86
C GLY A 132 -3.46 15.61 14.33
N GLU A 133 -4.74 15.85 14.66
CA GLU A 133 -5.21 15.79 16.04
C GLU A 133 -5.11 14.37 16.63
N PRO A 134 -4.70 14.22 17.90
CA PRO A 134 -4.76 12.93 18.56
C PRO A 134 -6.21 12.56 18.86
N VAL A 135 -6.58 11.33 18.51
CA VAL A 135 -7.91 10.77 18.74
C VAL A 135 -7.78 9.48 19.55
N ALA A 136 -8.66 9.31 20.53
CA ALA A 136 -8.73 8.10 21.35
C ALA A 136 -10.16 7.55 21.36
N ALA A 137 -10.28 6.23 21.25
CA ALA A 137 -11.54 5.52 21.43
C ALA A 137 -11.32 4.26 22.25
N ARG A 138 -12.12 4.05 23.29
CA ARG A 138 -12.07 2.83 24.10
C ARG A 138 -13.14 1.85 23.62
N ILE A 139 -12.70 0.66 23.22
CA ILE A 139 -13.58 -0.40 22.72
C ILE A 139 -14.09 -1.23 23.90
N GLY A 140 -15.38 -1.15 24.19
CA GLY A 140 -16.02 -1.77 25.35
C GLY A 140 -16.27 -3.27 25.21
N ALA A 141 -16.79 -3.86 26.29
CA ALA A 141 -17.15 -5.27 26.34
C ALA A 141 -18.11 -5.64 25.19
N GLY A 142 -17.94 -6.83 24.63
CA GLY A 142 -18.63 -7.28 23.42
C GLY A 142 -17.68 -7.51 22.25
N ALA A 143 -16.64 -6.68 22.11
CA ALA A 143 -15.52 -6.95 21.21
C ALA A 143 -14.49 -7.90 21.84
N VAL A 144 -13.89 -8.73 21.01
CA VAL A 144 -12.81 -9.67 21.35
C VAL A 144 -11.55 -9.34 20.54
N ARG A 145 -10.36 -9.61 21.09
CA ARG A 145 -9.12 -9.48 20.32
C ARG A 145 -9.13 -10.49 19.17
N ALA A 146 -8.73 -10.08 17.97
CA ALA A 146 -8.35 -11.00 16.91
C ALA A 146 -6.85 -11.35 17.05
N PRO A 147 -6.35 -12.43 16.43
CA PRO A 147 -4.93 -12.58 16.19
C PRO A 147 -4.42 -11.36 15.42
N TYR A 148 -3.58 -10.57 16.07
CA TYR A 148 -3.13 -9.27 15.57
C TYR A 148 -1.62 -9.14 15.73
N PHE A 149 -0.91 -8.90 14.62
CA PHE A 149 0.52 -8.69 14.60
C PHE A 149 0.83 -7.27 14.13
N ARG A 150 1.47 -6.47 14.97
CA ARG A 150 1.97 -5.14 14.59
C ARG A 150 3.49 -5.15 14.55
N LEU A 151 4.07 -4.80 13.41
CA LEU A 151 5.51 -4.75 13.22
C LEU A 151 6.19 -3.88 14.28
N GLY A 152 7.16 -4.46 14.99
CA GLY A 152 7.91 -3.79 16.06
C GLY A 152 7.19 -3.67 17.40
N ALA A 153 5.96 -4.18 17.52
CA ALA A 153 5.17 -4.12 18.76
C ALA A 153 4.70 -5.49 19.25
N THR A 154 4.28 -6.38 18.37
CA THR A 154 3.80 -7.72 18.74
C THR A 154 4.95 -8.74 18.72
N ASP A 155 5.02 -9.61 19.74
CA ASP A 155 5.91 -10.77 19.74
C ASP A 155 5.38 -11.84 18.74
N PRO A 156 6.20 -12.32 17.78
CA PRO A 156 5.80 -13.40 16.88
C PRO A 156 5.30 -14.67 17.60
N ALA A 157 5.80 -14.99 18.81
CA ALA A 157 5.30 -16.13 19.58
C ALA A 157 3.87 -15.89 20.11
N GLU A 158 3.58 -14.67 20.57
CA GLU A 158 2.24 -14.27 21.02
C GLU A 158 1.24 -14.34 19.86
N PHE A 159 1.60 -13.83 18.69
CA PHE A 159 0.74 -13.89 17.51
C PHE A 159 0.42 -15.33 17.08
N ARG A 160 1.43 -16.20 17.05
CA ARG A 160 1.24 -17.63 16.71
C ARG A 160 0.36 -18.36 17.73
N ALA A 161 0.52 -18.04 19.02
CA ALA A 161 -0.37 -18.57 20.06
C ALA A 161 -1.81 -18.08 19.83
N ALA A 162 -2.00 -16.78 19.58
CA ALA A 162 -3.32 -16.21 19.30
C ALA A 162 -3.99 -16.84 18.09
N LEU A 163 -3.27 -17.08 16.98
CA LEU A 163 -3.79 -17.79 15.80
C LEU A 163 -4.38 -19.17 16.13
N SER A 164 -3.83 -19.83 17.16
CA SER A 164 -4.23 -21.17 17.57
C SER A 164 -5.35 -21.19 18.61
N THR A 165 -5.48 -20.12 19.43
CA THR A 165 -6.39 -20.10 20.59
C THR A 165 -7.57 -19.16 20.46
N VAL A 166 -7.49 -18.14 19.60
CA VAL A 166 -8.53 -17.12 19.46
C VAL A 166 -9.48 -17.50 18.33
N ASP A 167 -10.77 -17.64 18.67
CA ASP A 167 -11.78 -18.05 17.71
C ASP A 167 -12.45 -16.87 16.97
N THR A 168 -11.68 -16.13 16.16
CA THR A 168 -12.20 -15.11 15.23
C THR A 168 -12.02 -15.53 13.76
N PRO A 169 -12.88 -15.12 12.82
CA PRO A 169 -12.75 -15.50 11.41
C PRO A 169 -11.50 -14.93 10.72
N TYR A 170 -10.96 -13.83 11.26
CA TYR A 170 -9.86 -13.07 10.66
C TYR A 170 -8.67 -12.96 11.61
N ALA A 171 -7.52 -12.73 10.99
CA ALA A 171 -6.29 -12.26 11.61
C ALA A 171 -5.81 -11.01 10.87
N GLU A 172 -5.10 -10.13 11.57
CA GLU A 172 -4.57 -8.89 10.97
C GLU A 172 -3.08 -8.73 11.23
N LEU A 173 -2.36 -8.28 10.20
CA LEU A 173 -0.95 -7.93 10.28
C LEU A 173 -0.78 -6.49 9.81
N THR A 174 -0.08 -5.65 10.57
CA THR A 174 0.01 -4.22 10.30
C THR A 174 1.43 -3.68 10.45
N ALA A 175 1.80 -2.78 9.55
CA ALA A 175 3.01 -1.98 9.62
C ALA A 175 2.69 -0.53 9.25
N ASP A 176 3.69 0.35 9.27
CA ASP A 176 3.52 1.69 8.72
C ASP A 176 3.05 1.62 7.26
N HIS A 177 1.94 2.31 6.97
CA HIS A 177 1.23 2.32 5.68
C HIS A 177 0.73 0.96 5.16
N VAL A 178 0.63 -0.08 5.99
CA VAL A 178 0.22 -1.43 5.54
C VAL A 178 -0.79 -2.04 6.51
N ILE A 179 -1.91 -2.50 5.96
CA ILE A 179 -2.88 -3.35 6.66
C ILE A 179 -3.08 -4.62 5.83
N LEU A 180 -2.80 -5.78 6.42
CA LEU A 180 -3.17 -7.08 5.88
C LEU A 180 -4.33 -7.62 6.72
N THR A 181 -5.49 -7.82 6.11
CA THR A 181 -6.58 -8.56 6.73
C THR A 181 -6.76 -9.88 6.01
N VAL A 182 -6.56 -10.98 6.74
CA VAL A 182 -6.64 -12.32 6.19
C VAL A 182 -7.56 -13.21 6.99
N LYS A 183 -8.07 -14.28 6.38
CA LYS A 183 -8.76 -15.32 7.16
C LYS A 183 -7.80 -15.92 8.18
N ARG A 184 -8.29 -16.23 9.38
CA ARG A 184 -7.49 -16.85 10.44
C ARG A 184 -6.87 -18.16 9.97
N GLU A 185 -7.64 -18.97 9.24
CA GLU A 185 -7.16 -20.24 8.66
C GLU A 185 -5.98 -20.04 7.69
N SER A 186 -6.04 -18.98 6.87
CA SER A 186 -4.94 -18.61 5.96
C SER A 186 -3.70 -18.21 6.75
N ALA A 187 -3.84 -17.33 7.76
CA ALA A 187 -2.72 -16.94 8.62
C ALA A 187 -2.13 -18.13 9.38
N LEU A 188 -2.97 -19.06 9.86
CA LEU A 188 -2.54 -20.26 10.56
C LEU A 188 -1.73 -21.19 9.65
N ALA A 189 -2.12 -21.33 8.38
CA ALA A 189 -1.37 -22.12 7.38
C ALA A 189 0.04 -21.56 7.11
N TYR A 190 0.26 -20.26 7.36
CA TYR A 190 1.55 -19.57 7.21
C TYR A 190 2.14 -19.14 8.56
N ALA A 191 1.71 -19.74 9.67
CA ALA A 191 2.18 -19.37 11.02
C ALA A 191 3.69 -19.65 11.22
N GLY A 192 4.32 -20.45 10.36
CA GLY A 192 5.76 -20.73 10.37
C GLY A 192 6.62 -19.70 9.63
N GLU A 193 6.02 -18.79 8.87
CA GLU A 193 6.74 -17.71 8.17
C GLU A 193 7.29 -16.67 9.17
N ASP A 194 8.19 -15.80 8.70
CA ASP A 194 8.64 -14.64 9.47
C ASP A 194 7.75 -13.43 9.18
N GLN A 195 6.78 -13.16 10.05
CA GLN A 195 5.79 -12.10 9.90
C GLN A 195 6.41 -10.71 10.03
N ALA A 196 7.51 -10.58 10.78
CA ALA A 196 8.22 -9.31 10.90
C ALA A 196 8.94 -9.00 9.58
N ALA A 197 9.66 -9.98 9.02
CA ALA A 197 10.31 -9.85 7.71
C ALA A 197 9.30 -9.61 6.59
N LEU A 198 8.16 -10.31 6.62
CA LEU A 198 7.07 -10.13 5.65
C LEU A 198 6.53 -8.69 5.67
N LEU A 199 6.16 -8.18 6.84
CA LEU A 199 5.64 -6.82 6.97
C LEU A 199 6.69 -5.74 6.67
N ALA A 200 7.96 -5.99 7.01
CA ALA A 200 9.05 -5.11 6.62
C ALA A 200 9.22 -5.05 5.08
N LEU A 201 9.01 -6.18 4.39
CA LEU A 201 9.01 -6.25 2.94
C LEU A 201 7.81 -5.51 2.32
N PHE A 202 6.59 -5.69 2.84
CA PHE A 202 5.43 -4.90 2.41
C PHE A 202 5.68 -3.39 2.58
N ALA A 203 6.15 -2.96 3.76
CA ALA A 203 6.46 -1.55 4.00
C ALA A 203 7.55 -1.02 3.07
N ARG A 204 8.52 -1.87 2.69
CA ARG A 204 9.53 -1.51 1.68
C ARG A 204 8.94 -1.38 0.29
N ILE A 205 8.07 -2.30 -0.13
CA ILE A 205 7.39 -2.26 -1.44
C ILE A 205 6.55 -0.98 -1.56
N VAL A 206 5.77 -0.64 -0.53
CA VAL A 206 5.01 0.63 -0.49
C VAL A 206 5.94 1.83 -0.68
N ARG A 207 7.08 1.88 0.01
CA ARG A 207 8.05 2.97 -0.17
C ARG A 207 8.63 3.04 -1.59
N ILE A 208 8.89 1.90 -2.22
CA ILE A 208 9.39 1.86 -3.61
C ILE A 208 8.35 2.44 -4.57
N GLU A 209 7.08 2.11 -4.40
CA GLU A 209 6.02 2.66 -5.25
C GLU A 209 5.76 4.15 -4.98
N ASP A 210 5.81 4.59 -3.71
CA ASP A 210 5.78 6.01 -3.34
C ASP A 210 6.92 6.79 -4.05
N GLU A 211 8.14 6.23 -4.04
CA GLU A 211 9.32 6.80 -4.72
C GLU A 211 9.15 6.83 -6.25
N ALA A 212 8.60 5.76 -6.85
CA ALA A 212 8.27 5.70 -8.27
C ALA A 212 7.16 6.73 -8.64
N SER A 213 6.23 7.00 -7.74
CA SER A 213 5.25 8.10 -7.82
C SER A 213 5.88 9.48 -7.58
N GLY A 214 7.16 9.56 -7.23
CA GLY A 214 7.88 10.80 -6.96
C GLY A 214 7.48 11.49 -5.66
N LEU A 215 6.98 10.74 -4.68
CA LEU A 215 6.52 11.22 -3.37
C LEU A 215 7.68 11.37 -2.37
N ASP A 216 8.58 12.32 -2.66
CA ASP A 216 9.80 12.56 -1.88
C ASP A 216 9.61 13.47 -0.64
N GLY A 217 8.41 14.02 -0.45
CA GLY A 217 8.06 14.89 0.67
C GLY A 217 8.72 16.28 0.67
N ARG A 218 9.51 16.63 -0.36
CA ARG A 218 10.19 17.95 -0.43
C ARG A 218 9.21 19.10 -0.64
N ASN A 219 8.10 18.83 -1.30
CA ASN A 219 6.95 19.74 -1.41
C ASN A 219 5.74 19.11 -0.71
N PRO A 220 4.89 19.87 0.00
CA PRO A 220 3.66 19.34 0.60
C PRO A 220 2.78 18.52 -0.35
N ARG A 221 2.71 18.89 -1.64
CA ARG A 221 1.94 18.16 -2.67
C ARG A 221 2.53 16.77 -3.00
N ASP A 222 3.82 16.59 -2.73
CA ASP A 222 4.61 15.40 -3.05
C ASP A 222 4.94 14.59 -1.78
N ARG A 223 4.22 14.83 -0.66
CA ARG A 223 4.27 13.93 0.50
C ARG A 223 3.58 12.61 0.18
N ARG A 224 4.09 11.52 0.77
CA ARG A 224 3.46 10.19 0.77
C ARG A 224 1.99 10.29 1.18
N ASN A 225 1.18 9.32 0.78
CA ASN A 225 -0.22 9.26 1.19
C ASN A 225 -0.32 9.23 2.71
N ALA A 226 -1.23 9.98 3.33
CA ALA A 226 -1.43 9.92 4.78
C ALA A 226 -2.03 8.58 5.25
N HIS A 227 -2.65 7.86 4.32
CA HIS A 227 -3.39 6.63 4.58
C HIS A 227 -2.58 5.37 4.28
N PRO A 228 -2.82 4.27 5.02
CA PRO A 228 -2.25 2.98 4.69
C PRO A 228 -2.90 2.35 3.44
N TYR A 229 -2.23 1.34 2.91
CA TYR A 229 -2.74 0.47 1.86
C TYR A 229 -3.26 -0.84 2.44
N HIS A 230 -4.45 -1.29 2.00
CA HIS A 230 -5.16 -2.42 2.60
C HIS A 230 -5.15 -3.64 1.68
N PHE A 231 -4.39 -4.66 2.06
CA PHE A 231 -4.31 -5.94 1.37
C PHE A 231 -5.26 -6.94 2.03
N VAL A 232 -6.22 -7.47 1.28
CA VAL A 232 -7.27 -8.33 1.81
C VAL A 232 -7.24 -9.70 1.16
N ASN A 233 -7.21 -10.76 1.98
CA ASN A 233 -7.44 -12.12 1.48
C ASN A 233 -8.94 -12.36 1.31
N ILE A 234 -9.35 -12.68 0.09
CA ILE A 234 -10.71 -13.13 -0.27
C ILE A 234 -10.70 -14.62 -0.63
N THR A 235 -11.87 -15.26 -0.66
CA THR A 235 -11.96 -16.69 -1.02
C THR A 235 -11.54 -16.92 -2.47
N ALA A 236 -12.20 -16.24 -3.40
CA ALA A 236 -12.01 -16.38 -4.84
C ALA A 236 -12.44 -15.12 -5.57
N THR A 237 -11.84 -14.89 -6.72
CA THR A 237 -12.23 -13.87 -7.71
C THR A 237 -13.20 -14.46 -8.73
N LYS A 238 -13.80 -13.60 -9.56
CA LYS A 238 -14.56 -14.04 -10.74
C LYS A 238 -13.63 -14.76 -11.73
N PRO A 239 -14.13 -15.73 -12.53
CA PRO A 239 -13.33 -16.39 -13.56
C PRO A 239 -12.60 -15.39 -14.47
N GLY A 240 -11.31 -15.60 -14.68
CA GLY A 240 -10.46 -14.72 -15.51
C GLY A 240 -9.86 -13.51 -14.78
N VAL A 241 -10.23 -13.26 -13.51
CA VAL A 241 -9.64 -12.20 -12.68
C VAL A 241 -8.66 -12.83 -11.70
N GLY A 242 -7.40 -12.37 -11.70
CA GLY A 242 -6.36 -12.92 -10.80
C GLY A 242 -6.45 -12.34 -9.39
N ALA A 243 -6.28 -11.03 -9.30
CA ALA A 243 -6.52 -10.18 -8.14
C ALA A 243 -7.20 -8.91 -8.65
N TYR A 244 -7.60 -8.00 -7.77
CA TYR A 244 -8.10 -6.71 -8.21
C TYR A 244 -7.94 -5.63 -7.14
N THR A 245 -7.97 -4.38 -7.58
CA THR A 245 -7.88 -3.20 -6.73
C THR A 245 -9.12 -2.34 -6.88
N SER A 246 -9.59 -1.76 -5.78
CA SER A 246 -10.69 -0.81 -5.75
C SER A 246 -10.38 0.32 -4.79
N HIS A 247 -11.29 1.29 -4.66
CA HIS A 247 -11.13 2.36 -3.68
C HIS A 247 -11.01 1.79 -2.26
N GLY A 248 -9.82 1.94 -1.67
CA GLY A 248 -9.52 1.65 -0.27
C GLY A 248 -9.02 0.24 0.00
N TYR A 249 -8.84 -0.62 -1.01
CA TYR A 249 -8.29 -1.97 -0.80
C TYR A 249 -7.88 -2.68 -2.10
N MET A 250 -7.02 -3.67 -1.90
CA MET A 250 -6.64 -4.69 -2.88
C MET A 250 -7.10 -6.06 -2.39
N ALA A 251 -7.66 -6.87 -3.28
CA ALA A 251 -8.24 -8.16 -2.95
C ALA A 251 -7.51 -9.31 -3.65
N PHE A 252 -7.09 -10.28 -2.84
CA PHE A 252 -6.25 -11.40 -3.25
C PHE A 252 -6.91 -12.74 -2.91
N PRO A 253 -7.23 -13.59 -3.90
CA PRO A 253 -7.87 -14.88 -3.63
C PRO A 253 -6.89 -15.86 -2.99
N ASN A 254 -7.41 -16.99 -2.49
CA ASN A 254 -6.59 -18.02 -1.85
C ASN A 254 -5.41 -18.52 -2.70
N ALA A 255 -5.50 -18.43 -4.03
CA ALA A 255 -4.41 -18.76 -4.96
C ALA A 255 -3.16 -17.85 -4.82
N TYR A 256 -3.28 -16.72 -4.11
CA TYR A 256 -2.21 -15.76 -3.87
C TYR A 256 -1.64 -15.81 -2.44
N LEU A 257 -2.10 -16.73 -1.58
CA LEU A 257 -1.67 -16.75 -0.18
C LEU A 257 -0.16 -16.88 -0.01
N ASN A 258 0.53 -17.62 -0.89
CA ASN A 258 1.98 -17.72 -0.83
C ASN A 258 2.68 -16.38 -1.11
N ARG A 259 2.08 -15.49 -1.90
CA ARG A 259 2.60 -14.14 -2.17
C ARG A 259 2.15 -13.11 -1.13
N LEU A 260 1.01 -13.36 -0.48
CA LEU A 260 0.46 -12.47 0.54
C LEU A 260 1.04 -12.73 1.94
N LEU A 261 1.38 -13.99 2.25
CA LEU A 261 1.73 -14.45 3.60
C LEU A 261 3.12 -15.09 3.74
N ALA A 262 3.89 -15.23 2.65
CA ALA A 262 5.27 -15.74 2.73
C ALA A 262 6.29 -14.76 2.17
N VAL A 263 7.44 -14.63 2.84
CA VAL A 263 8.49 -13.66 2.48
C VAL A 263 9.03 -13.95 1.09
N ALA A 264 9.41 -15.21 0.82
CA ALA A 264 9.95 -15.63 -0.47
C ALA A 264 8.90 -15.47 -1.58
N GLY A 265 7.64 -15.77 -1.31
CA GLY A 265 6.58 -15.61 -2.32
C GLY A 265 6.33 -14.15 -2.68
N LEU A 266 6.31 -13.24 -1.70
CA LEU A 266 6.20 -11.81 -1.94
C LEU A 266 7.43 -11.23 -2.63
N HIS A 267 8.64 -11.71 -2.30
CA HIS A 267 9.88 -11.26 -2.89
C HIS A 267 10.05 -11.78 -4.32
N ASP A 268 10.06 -13.10 -4.52
CA ASP A 268 10.48 -13.73 -5.78
C ASP A 268 9.35 -13.81 -6.81
N ASN A 269 8.09 -13.79 -6.38
CA ASN A 269 6.93 -13.98 -7.24
C ASN A 269 5.77 -13.02 -6.92
N GLY A 270 6.11 -11.85 -6.37
CA GLY A 270 5.15 -10.86 -5.87
C GLY A 270 4.53 -9.97 -6.93
N TRP A 271 4.79 -10.18 -8.23
CA TRP A 271 4.35 -9.29 -9.31
C TRP A 271 2.88 -8.87 -9.20
N GLY A 272 1.98 -9.82 -8.93
CA GLY A 272 0.56 -9.49 -8.74
C GLY A 272 0.29 -8.56 -7.56
N MET A 273 1.06 -8.65 -6.47
CA MET A 273 0.88 -7.77 -5.30
C MET A 273 1.33 -6.35 -5.61
N TRP A 274 2.47 -6.23 -6.29
CA TRP A 274 3.04 -4.95 -6.72
C TRP A 274 2.18 -4.30 -7.81
N HIS A 275 1.60 -5.12 -8.68
CA HIS A 275 0.66 -4.67 -9.70
C HIS A 275 -0.60 -4.07 -9.07
N GLU A 276 -1.27 -4.78 -8.15
CA GLU A 276 -2.46 -4.25 -7.49
C GLU A 276 -2.16 -2.97 -6.69
N LEU A 277 -1.03 -2.91 -5.96
CA LEU A 277 -0.62 -1.68 -5.28
C LEU A 277 -0.37 -0.52 -6.26
N GLY A 278 0.18 -0.83 -7.43
CA GLY A 278 0.40 0.15 -8.49
C GLY A 278 -0.90 0.80 -8.98
N HIS A 279 -2.05 0.12 -8.92
CA HIS A 279 -3.33 0.72 -9.30
C HIS A 279 -3.74 1.86 -8.37
N GLU A 280 -3.43 1.80 -7.08
CA GLU A 280 -3.63 2.93 -6.14
C GLU A 280 -2.62 4.06 -6.36
N HIS A 281 -1.51 3.80 -7.06
CA HIS A 281 -0.53 4.81 -7.45
C HIS A 281 -0.75 5.41 -8.85
N GLN A 282 -1.54 4.77 -9.71
CA GLN A 282 -1.75 5.23 -11.09
C GLN A 282 -2.33 6.65 -11.12
N GLN A 283 -1.65 7.53 -11.86
CA GLN A 283 -2.17 8.86 -12.12
C GLN A 283 -3.09 8.88 -13.32
N PHE A 284 -4.14 9.66 -13.20
CA PHE A 284 -5.27 9.57 -14.12
C PHE A 284 -5.12 10.46 -15.36
N ALA A 285 -4.48 11.63 -15.19
CA ALA A 285 -4.42 12.67 -16.21
C ALA A 285 -3.85 12.20 -17.55
N TYR A 286 -2.77 11.42 -17.57
CA TYR A 286 -2.08 11.01 -18.81
C TYR A 286 -2.33 9.54 -19.18
N LYS A 287 -3.36 8.90 -18.61
CA LYS A 287 -3.63 7.46 -18.79
C LYS A 287 -4.88 7.19 -19.66
N PRO A 288 -4.73 6.99 -20.98
CA PRO A 288 -5.78 6.42 -21.82
C PRO A 288 -6.28 5.08 -21.28
N ALA A 289 -7.52 4.69 -21.61
CA ALA A 289 -8.16 3.48 -21.11
C ALA A 289 -7.32 2.21 -21.36
N VAL A 290 -6.73 2.10 -22.57
CA VAL A 290 -5.86 0.98 -22.98
C VAL A 290 -4.60 0.81 -22.11
N LEU A 291 -4.19 1.86 -21.39
CA LEU A 291 -3.04 1.83 -20.50
C LEU A 291 -3.38 1.47 -19.05
N THR A 292 -4.63 1.14 -18.74
CA THR A 292 -5.04 0.79 -17.37
C THR A 292 -4.25 -0.39 -16.81
N GLU A 293 -4.07 -1.45 -17.59
CA GLU A 293 -3.26 -2.62 -17.21
C GLU A 293 -1.78 -2.51 -17.61
N VAL A 294 -1.34 -1.32 -18.04
CA VAL A 294 0.01 -1.09 -18.55
C VAL A 294 0.79 -0.14 -17.65
N THR A 295 0.30 1.08 -17.40
CA THR A 295 1.04 2.06 -16.58
C THR A 295 1.16 1.63 -15.12
N VAL A 296 0.25 0.79 -14.64
CA VAL A 296 0.34 0.13 -13.33
C VAL A 296 1.66 -0.64 -13.18
N ASN A 297 2.14 -1.25 -14.26
CA ASN A 297 3.35 -2.04 -14.22
C ASN A 297 4.64 -1.19 -14.21
N LEU A 298 4.57 0.14 -14.33
CA LEU A 298 5.72 1.00 -14.04
C LEU A 298 6.13 0.86 -12.57
N TYR A 299 5.15 0.73 -11.67
CA TYR A 299 5.35 0.50 -10.25
C TYR A 299 5.89 -0.90 -9.98
N ALA A 300 5.27 -1.93 -10.58
CA ALA A 300 5.77 -3.30 -10.48
C ALA A 300 7.20 -3.47 -11.01
N LEU A 301 7.57 -2.77 -12.10
CA LEU A 301 8.95 -2.74 -12.60
C LEU A 301 9.91 -2.03 -11.63
N ALA A 302 9.48 -0.96 -10.97
CA ALA A 302 10.29 -0.29 -9.94
C ALA A 302 10.57 -1.23 -8.76
N VAL A 303 9.55 -1.98 -8.30
CA VAL A 303 9.71 -3.00 -7.25
C VAL A 303 10.63 -4.12 -7.73
N ASN A 304 10.42 -4.66 -8.92
CA ASN A 304 11.25 -5.70 -9.54
C ASN A 304 12.74 -5.32 -9.55
N ARG A 305 13.07 -4.09 -9.97
CA ARG A 305 14.43 -3.55 -9.94
C ARG A 305 14.97 -3.39 -8.52
N ALA A 306 14.20 -2.75 -7.63
CA ALA A 306 14.64 -2.45 -6.27
C ALA A 306 14.83 -3.70 -5.41
N LEU A 307 14.08 -4.77 -5.68
CA LEU A 307 14.24 -6.07 -5.04
C LEU A 307 15.33 -6.93 -5.71
N GLY A 308 15.82 -6.54 -6.89
CA GLY A 308 16.83 -7.30 -7.64
C GLY A 308 16.31 -8.64 -8.14
N THR A 309 15.02 -8.75 -8.43
CA THR A 309 14.40 -9.95 -8.98
C THR A 309 14.52 -9.98 -10.51
N THR A 310 14.29 -11.14 -11.12
CA THR A 310 14.41 -11.31 -12.58
C THR A 310 13.59 -10.25 -13.32
N PRO A 311 14.19 -9.44 -14.22
CA PRO A 311 13.48 -8.39 -14.93
C PRO A 311 12.30 -8.96 -15.72
N ARG A 312 11.08 -8.53 -15.40
CA ARG A 312 9.87 -9.16 -15.96
C ARG A 312 9.81 -9.11 -17.49
N LEU A 313 10.32 -8.02 -18.08
CA LEU A 313 10.34 -7.83 -19.53
C LEU A 313 11.45 -8.61 -20.24
N THR A 314 12.35 -9.28 -19.52
CA THR A 314 13.39 -10.16 -20.08
C THR A 314 13.08 -11.64 -19.86
N VAL A 315 11.91 -11.97 -19.29
CA VAL A 315 11.47 -13.37 -19.12
C VAL A 315 10.81 -13.83 -20.42
N PRO A 316 11.30 -14.90 -21.07
CA PRO A 316 10.66 -15.45 -22.24
C PRO A 316 9.27 -15.98 -21.92
N ASP A 317 8.29 -15.69 -22.79
CA ASP A 317 6.99 -16.35 -22.73
C ASP A 317 7.15 -17.85 -22.97
N ALA A 318 6.46 -18.66 -22.17
CA ALA A 318 6.60 -20.11 -22.18
C ALA A 318 6.13 -20.76 -23.50
N THR A 319 5.27 -20.08 -24.26
CA THR A 319 4.70 -20.60 -25.51
C THR A 319 5.55 -20.19 -26.71
N THR A 320 5.95 -18.92 -26.77
CA THR A 320 6.64 -18.36 -27.93
C THR A 320 8.16 -18.40 -27.82
N GLY A 321 8.70 -18.55 -26.60
CA GLY A 321 10.14 -18.48 -26.31
C GLY A 321 10.75 -17.09 -26.49
N ARG A 322 9.93 -16.05 -26.75
CA ARG A 322 10.37 -14.66 -26.91
C ARG A 322 10.12 -13.87 -25.65
N THR A 323 11.03 -12.98 -25.33
CA THR A 323 10.80 -11.93 -24.35
C THR A 323 9.78 -10.90 -24.89
N PRO A 324 9.10 -10.15 -24.01
CA PRO A 324 8.29 -9.00 -24.42
C PRO A 324 9.02 -8.02 -25.35
N TYR A 325 10.31 -7.76 -25.12
CA TYR A 325 11.12 -6.92 -26.01
C TYR A 325 11.24 -7.51 -27.42
N GLU A 326 11.67 -8.77 -27.54
CA GLU A 326 11.84 -9.43 -28.84
C GLU A 326 10.52 -9.49 -29.62
N SER A 327 9.42 -9.77 -28.92
CA SER A 327 8.08 -9.81 -29.53
C SER A 327 7.64 -8.44 -30.01
N ALA A 328 7.71 -7.41 -29.16
CA ALA A 328 7.27 -6.06 -29.50
C ALA A 328 8.12 -5.44 -30.62
N LEU A 329 9.45 -5.53 -30.55
CA LEU A 329 10.34 -4.97 -31.57
C LEU A 329 10.13 -5.61 -32.95
N THR A 330 9.78 -6.90 -33.00
CA THR A 330 9.41 -7.57 -34.26
C THR A 330 8.15 -6.94 -34.87
N LYS A 331 7.13 -6.65 -34.06
CA LYS A 331 5.86 -6.06 -34.50
C LYS A 331 6.00 -4.60 -34.95
N LEU A 332 6.87 -3.82 -34.31
CA LEU A 332 7.14 -2.41 -34.69
C LEU A 332 7.63 -2.25 -36.13
N SER A 333 8.24 -3.28 -36.71
CA SER A 333 8.71 -3.22 -38.10
C SER A 333 7.59 -3.29 -39.15
N GLN A 334 6.33 -3.52 -38.74
CA GLN A 334 5.19 -3.68 -39.62
C GLN A 334 4.50 -2.34 -39.92
N SER A 335 4.12 -2.11 -41.18
CA SER A 335 3.46 -0.86 -41.61
C SER A 335 2.02 -0.67 -41.10
N THR A 336 1.45 -1.70 -40.46
CA THR A 336 0.08 -1.71 -39.93
C THR A 336 0.03 -1.65 -38.40
N VAL A 337 1.15 -1.29 -37.76
CA VAL A 337 1.22 -1.25 -36.30
C VAL A 337 0.23 -0.23 -35.74
N ASP A 338 -0.56 -0.68 -34.79
CA ASP A 338 -1.55 0.10 -34.08
C ASP A 338 -1.42 -0.23 -32.60
N TYR A 339 -1.07 0.76 -31.79
CA TYR A 339 -0.71 0.52 -30.40
C TYR A 339 -1.83 -0.19 -29.62
N ASP A 340 -3.08 0.20 -29.89
CA ASP A 340 -4.23 -0.25 -29.11
C ASP A 340 -4.52 -1.74 -29.36
N THR A 341 -4.27 -2.21 -30.59
CA THR A 341 -4.74 -3.52 -31.07
C THR A 341 -3.62 -4.52 -31.37
N THR A 342 -2.39 -4.06 -31.66
CA THR A 342 -1.29 -4.94 -32.11
C THR A 342 -0.55 -5.62 -30.95
N PHE A 343 -0.49 -4.94 -29.80
CA PHE A 343 0.36 -5.32 -28.67
C PHE A 343 -0.45 -5.84 -27.48
N ASP A 344 0.08 -6.87 -26.82
CA ASP A 344 -0.39 -7.32 -25.51
C ASP A 344 0.06 -6.36 -24.38
N GLY A 345 -0.33 -6.66 -23.14
CA GLY A 345 -0.04 -5.80 -21.99
C GLY A 345 1.46 -5.62 -21.69
N TYR A 346 2.29 -6.67 -21.85
CA TYR A 346 3.72 -6.58 -21.60
C TYR A 346 4.46 -5.90 -22.76
N GLU A 347 4.03 -6.15 -23.99
CA GLU A 347 4.57 -5.46 -25.17
C GLU A 347 4.24 -3.95 -25.14
N LYS A 348 3.03 -3.59 -24.69
CA LYS A 348 2.67 -2.19 -24.39
C LYS A 348 3.57 -1.58 -23.31
N LEU A 349 3.89 -2.36 -22.28
CA LEU A 349 4.79 -1.93 -21.21
C LEU A 349 6.21 -1.66 -21.70
N VAL A 350 6.69 -2.38 -22.73
CA VAL A 350 8.00 -2.14 -23.36
C VAL A 350 8.13 -0.68 -23.81
N MET A 351 7.12 -0.11 -24.46
CA MET A 351 7.12 1.30 -24.86
C MET A 351 7.41 2.23 -23.68
N LEU A 352 6.67 2.06 -22.58
CA LEU A 352 6.85 2.92 -21.41
C LEU A 352 8.23 2.69 -20.75
N ASN A 353 8.69 1.44 -20.72
CA ASN A 353 9.98 1.13 -20.12
C ASN A 353 11.17 1.66 -20.94
N GLN A 354 11.05 1.74 -22.27
CA GLN A 354 12.06 2.36 -23.12
C GLN A 354 12.34 3.83 -22.78
N LEU A 355 11.33 4.56 -22.28
CA LEU A 355 11.55 5.92 -21.78
C LEU A 355 12.38 5.92 -20.49
N THR A 356 12.20 4.92 -19.62
CA THR A 356 13.08 4.71 -18.45
C THR A 356 14.51 4.39 -18.89
N LEU A 357 14.69 3.53 -19.89
CA LEU A 357 16.02 3.20 -20.43
C LEU A 357 16.71 4.42 -21.05
N ALA A 358 15.97 5.24 -21.81
CA ALA A 358 16.51 6.41 -22.49
C ALA A 358 16.87 7.55 -21.54
N TYR A 359 16.07 7.77 -20.48
CA TYR A 359 16.13 9.00 -19.67
C TYR A 359 16.38 8.77 -18.16
N GLY A 360 16.60 7.51 -17.77
CA GLY A 360 16.94 7.06 -16.42
C GLY A 360 15.73 6.89 -15.49
N GLU A 361 15.97 6.23 -14.35
CA GLU A 361 14.95 5.86 -13.36
C GLU A 361 14.17 7.05 -12.79
N GLY A 362 14.78 8.24 -12.78
CA GLY A 362 14.11 9.46 -12.34
C GLY A 362 13.07 10.01 -13.32
N PHE A 363 12.88 9.41 -14.51
CA PHE A 363 11.97 9.89 -15.54
C PHE A 363 10.51 9.95 -15.06
N TRP A 364 9.93 8.81 -14.68
CA TRP A 364 8.55 8.73 -14.20
C TRP A 364 8.29 9.52 -12.91
N PRO A 365 9.16 9.46 -11.88
CA PRO A 365 9.01 10.32 -10.69
C PRO A 365 8.94 11.82 -11.01
N ARG A 366 9.74 12.31 -11.99
CA ARG A 366 9.66 13.72 -12.42
C ARG A 366 8.35 14.01 -13.16
N LEU A 367 7.88 13.10 -14.01
CA LEU A 367 6.60 13.22 -14.69
C LEU A 367 5.45 13.30 -13.69
N HIS A 368 5.40 12.38 -12.71
CA HIS A 368 4.31 12.33 -11.74
C HIS A 368 4.21 13.61 -10.88
N ARG A 369 5.36 14.17 -10.49
CA ARG A 369 5.42 15.49 -9.81
C ARG A 369 4.92 16.62 -10.69
N LEU A 370 5.27 16.62 -11.97
CA LEU A 370 4.84 17.65 -12.92
C LEU A 370 3.32 17.60 -13.15
N ILE A 371 2.76 16.40 -13.26
CA ILE A 371 1.31 16.18 -13.34
C ILE A 371 0.60 16.72 -12.10
N ARG A 372 1.08 16.42 -10.88
CA ARG A 372 0.51 16.98 -9.65
C ARG A 372 0.62 18.50 -9.58
N GLN A 373 1.74 19.05 -10.05
CA GLN A 373 1.98 20.49 -10.02
C GLN A 373 1.03 21.25 -10.97
N GLU A 374 0.81 20.73 -12.18
CA GLU A 374 0.00 21.42 -13.18
C GLU A 374 -1.47 21.01 -13.14
N ASN A 375 -1.77 19.85 -12.55
CA ASN A 375 -3.11 19.29 -12.35
C ASN A 375 -4.01 19.45 -13.58
N PRO A 376 -3.59 18.92 -14.76
CA PRO A 376 -4.37 19.06 -15.97
C PRO A 376 -5.74 18.36 -15.82
N PRO A 377 -6.79 18.88 -16.48
CA PRO A 377 -8.12 18.30 -16.39
C PRO A 377 -8.12 16.87 -16.93
N THR A 378 -8.70 15.95 -16.17
CA THR A 378 -8.65 14.52 -16.45
C THR A 378 -9.63 14.04 -17.53
N GLN A 379 -10.71 14.81 -17.73
CA GLN A 379 -11.72 14.68 -18.79
C GLN A 379 -12.24 13.24 -19.00
N TRP A 380 -12.55 12.50 -17.92
CA TRP A 380 -12.86 11.06 -18.01
C TRP A 380 -14.07 10.65 -18.81
N ASP A 381 -15.11 11.42 -18.69
CA ASP A 381 -16.40 11.22 -19.33
C ASP A 381 -16.53 12.02 -20.64
N ALA A 382 -15.49 12.77 -21.02
CA ALA A 382 -15.52 13.57 -22.23
C ALA A 382 -15.39 12.69 -23.49
N PRO A 383 -16.19 12.95 -24.54
CA PRO A 383 -15.95 12.36 -25.86
C PRO A 383 -14.51 12.66 -26.33
N GLY A 384 -13.78 11.61 -26.72
CA GLY A 384 -12.38 11.75 -27.16
C GLY A 384 -11.34 11.85 -26.05
N ALA A 385 -11.71 11.55 -24.79
CA ALA A 385 -10.81 11.55 -23.63
C ALA A 385 -9.47 10.84 -23.88
N ASP A 386 -9.50 9.66 -24.52
CA ASP A 386 -8.28 8.89 -24.79
C ASP A 386 -7.30 9.64 -25.70
N GLY A 387 -7.79 10.33 -26.74
CA GLY A 387 -6.94 11.15 -27.60
C GLY A 387 -6.27 12.29 -26.83
N ILE A 388 -7.00 12.91 -25.91
CA ILE A 388 -6.48 13.98 -25.04
C ILE A 388 -5.42 13.44 -24.10
N ARG A 389 -5.63 12.26 -23.52
CA ARG A 389 -4.65 11.64 -22.61
C ARG A 389 -3.42 11.11 -23.31
N TRP A 390 -3.55 10.61 -24.53
CA TRP A 390 -2.40 10.34 -25.39
C TRP A 390 -1.61 11.62 -25.66
N GLY A 391 -2.30 12.73 -25.92
CA GLY A 391 -1.68 14.05 -26.04
C GLY A 391 -0.96 14.50 -24.78
N TYR A 392 -1.56 14.34 -23.60
CA TYR A 392 -0.88 14.61 -22.33
C TYR A 392 0.31 13.70 -22.12
N LEU A 393 0.19 12.40 -22.32
CA LEU A 393 1.30 11.48 -22.20
C LEU A 393 2.47 11.90 -23.11
N ALA A 394 2.20 12.23 -24.37
CA ALA A 394 3.23 12.71 -25.30
C ALA A 394 3.84 14.06 -24.90
N ALA A 395 3.02 15.03 -24.49
CA ALA A 395 3.50 16.35 -24.08
C ALA A 395 4.33 16.31 -22.79
N TYR A 396 3.83 15.65 -21.75
CA TYR A 396 4.53 15.57 -20.47
C TYR A 396 5.81 14.74 -20.58
N THR A 397 5.81 13.60 -21.27
CA THR A 397 7.03 12.84 -21.50
C THR A 397 8.06 13.63 -22.32
N SER A 398 7.63 14.36 -23.36
CA SER A 398 8.53 15.22 -24.15
C SER A 398 9.18 16.30 -23.29
N ARG A 399 8.42 16.94 -22.41
CA ARG A 399 8.93 17.95 -21.46
C ARG A 399 9.92 17.38 -20.47
N ILE A 400 9.66 16.19 -19.92
CA ILE A 400 10.58 15.52 -18.99
C ILE A 400 11.86 15.04 -19.70
N ALA A 401 11.73 14.54 -20.92
CA ALA A 401 12.84 14.13 -21.77
C ALA A 401 13.67 15.31 -22.28
N ARG A 402 13.06 16.49 -22.39
CA ARG A 402 13.57 17.66 -23.14
C ARG A 402 13.81 17.36 -24.62
N HIS A 403 12.99 16.46 -25.16
CA HIS A 403 13.00 16.08 -26.56
C HIS A 403 11.58 15.96 -27.09
N ASP A 404 11.38 16.25 -28.37
CA ASP A 404 10.13 15.97 -29.06
C ASP A 404 9.97 14.45 -29.26
N LEU A 405 9.04 13.83 -28.53
CA LEU A 405 8.78 12.38 -28.60
C LEU A 405 7.70 11.99 -29.61
N THR A 406 7.15 12.90 -30.43
CA THR A 406 6.10 12.56 -31.41
C THR A 406 6.50 11.38 -32.31
N GLY A 407 7.72 11.39 -32.85
CA GLY A 407 8.25 10.30 -33.66
C GLY A 407 8.41 8.96 -32.92
N PHE A 408 8.62 9.00 -31.59
CA PHE A 408 8.63 7.78 -30.77
C PHE A 408 7.23 7.17 -30.66
N TYR A 409 6.20 8.00 -30.41
CA TYR A 409 4.81 7.56 -30.38
C TYR A 409 4.33 7.05 -31.75
N ASP A 410 4.76 7.70 -32.84
CA ASP A 410 4.44 7.28 -34.21
C ASP A 410 4.96 5.87 -34.51
N ARG A 411 6.21 5.56 -34.11
CA ARG A 411 6.79 4.23 -34.30
C ARG A 411 6.03 3.15 -33.54
N TRP A 412 5.54 3.46 -32.35
CA TRP A 412 4.70 2.57 -31.56
C TRP A 412 3.25 2.45 -32.08
N GLY A 413 2.89 3.15 -33.16
CA GLY A 413 1.54 3.11 -33.73
C GLY A 413 0.50 3.84 -32.87
N VAL A 414 0.93 4.78 -32.03
CA VAL A 414 0.02 5.63 -31.23
C VAL A 414 -0.54 6.74 -32.11
N ARG A 415 -1.87 6.83 -32.19
CA ARG A 415 -2.57 7.82 -33.01
C ARG A 415 -2.75 9.14 -32.26
N LEU A 416 -1.69 9.95 -32.19
CA LEU A 416 -1.78 11.32 -31.66
C LEU A 416 -2.68 12.18 -32.56
N THR A 417 -3.58 12.94 -31.94
CA THR A 417 -4.43 13.93 -32.63
C THR A 417 -3.59 15.11 -33.13
N ASP A 418 -4.12 15.88 -34.09
CA ASP A 418 -3.44 17.08 -34.60
C ASP A 418 -3.18 18.11 -33.48
N ASP A 419 -4.14 18.28 -32.56
CA ASP A 419 -3.99 19.14 -31.38
C ASP A 419 -2.86 18.67 -30.44
N ALA A 420 -2.73 17.36 -30.23
CA ALA A 420 -1.64 16.78 -29.44
C ALA A 420 -0.28 17.04 -30.11
N ARG A 421 -0.20 16.85 -31.43
CA ARG A 421 1.03 17.14 -32.20
C ARG A 421 1.40 18.62 -32.17
N ALA A 422 0.43 19.50 -32.36
CA ALA A 422 0.63 20.94 -32.27
C ALA A 422 1.10 21.36 -30.87
N THR A 423 0.55 20.73 -29.82
CA THR A 423 0.98 20.95 -28.42
C THR A 423 2.44 20.58 -28.22
N VAL A 424 2.88 19.41 -28.69
CA VAL A 424 4.28 18.98 -28.57
C VAL A 424 5.22 19.87 -29.41
N ALA A 425 4.84 20.16 -30.66
CA ALA A 425 5.62 21.03 -31.55
C ALA A 425 5.81 22.45 -30.97
N GLY A 426 4.78 22.98 -30.29
CA GLY A 426 4.83 24.26 -29.60
C GLY A 426 5.84 24.34 -28.46
N LEU A 427 6.34 23.20 -27.96
CA LEU A 427 7.43 23.15 -26.97
C LEU A 427 8.81 23.46 -27.59
N ALA A 428 8.93 23.42 -28.93
CA ALA A 428 10.16 23.69 -29.68
C ALA A 428 11.37 22.85 -29.20
N LEU A 429 11.13 21.58 -28.87
CA LEU A 429 12.16 20.65 -28.39
C LEU A 429 12.86 19.95 -29.57
N PRO A 430 14.16 19.63 -29.46
CA PRO A 430 14.85 18.85 -30.48
C PRO A 430 14.40 17.38 -30.45
N ALA A 431 14.52 16.67 -31.58
CA ALA A 431 14.35 15.21 -31.59
C ALA A 431 15.39 14.51 -30.70
N PRO A 432 15.11 13.30 -30.16
CA PRO A 432 16.08 12.50 -29.44
C PRO A 432 17.29 12.17 -30.33
N PRO A 433 18.53 12.23 -29.81
CA PRO A 433 19.73 11.88 -30.58
C PRO A 433 19.81 10.37 -30.88
N VAL A 434 19.18 9.55 -30.04
CA VAL A 434 19.00 8.11 -30.22
C VAL A 434 17.51 7.83 -30.13
N ASP A 435 16.99 7.03 -31.05
CA ASP A 435 15.60 6.63 -31.04
C ASP A 435 15.29 5.72 -29.83
N PRO A 436 14.47 6.17 -28.85
CA PRO A 436 14.13 5.36 -27.69
C PRO A 436 13.43 4.04 -28.05
N SER A 437 12.73 3.95 -29.19
CA SER A 437 12.01 2.72 -29.56
C SER A 437 12.92 1.55 -29.94
N THR A 438 14.23 1.78 -30.05
CA THR A 438 15.23 0.74 -30.31
C THR A 438 15.84 0.14 -29.05
N LEU A 439 15.62 0.75 -27.89
CA LEU A 439 16.22 0.33 -26.63
C LEU A 439 15.57 -0.94 -26.08
N HIS A 440 16.39 -1.80 -25.47
CA HIS A 440 15.97 -3.01 -24.78
C HIS A 440 16.94 -3.30 -23.63
N GLU A 441 16.48 -4.09 -22.65
CA GLU A 441 17.27 -4.54 -21.49
C GLU A 441 18.18 -5.73 -21.82
#